data_AF-A0A1F8LTT2-F1
#
_entry.id   AF-A0A1F8LTT2-F1
#
_cell.length_a   1.000
_cell.length_b   1.000
_cell.length_c   1.000
_cell.angle_alpha   90.00
_cell.angle_beta   90.00
_cell.angle_gamma   90.00
#
_symmetry.space_group_name_H-M   'P 1'
#
loop_
_entity.id
_entity.type
_entity.pdbx_description
1 polymer ?
#
loop_
_entity_poly.entity_id
_entity_poly.type
_entity_poly.pdbx_seq_one_letter_code
_entity_poly.pdbx_strand_id
1 'polypeptide(L)'
;MMEEYAFDVIPAEHVNVRKLIGIVGATFVDLDVFFRLQTERFELSQVSLQGLADKCSELDRTVQNLWQDLKRHFEYEEEHLPPILGKTLTQALKLEHEGIERMMELVLKTIAETKFVDSTQSEMLAKKTVLQEMIGKLTDKVEAHAKDEEVLVKLIKLAIENPEKITS
;
A
#
# COMPACT_ATOMS: atom_id res chain seq x y z
N MET A 1 -15.61 -15.66 22.19
CA MET A 1 -14.15 -15.90 22.25
C MET A 1 -13.44 -15.62 20.93
N MET A 2 -14.01 -15.89 19.73
CA MET A 2 -13.36 -15.49 18.47
C MET A 2 -13.46 -13.98 18.18
N GLU A 3 -14.55 -13.33 18.58
CA GLU A 3 -14.79 -11.90 18.33
C GLU A 3 -13.77 -11.00 19.05
N GLU A 4 -13.38 -11.34 20.28
CA GLU A 4 -12.45 -10.57 21.11
C GLU A 4 -11.02 -10.55 20.52
N TYR A 5 -10.66 -11.57 19.74
CA TYR A 5 -9.33 -11.71 19.15
C TYR A 5 -9.15 -10.84 17.89
N ALA A 6 -10.21 -10.63 17.12
CA ALA A 6 -10.15 -9.85 15.88
C ALA A 6 -9.81 -8.37 16.12
N PHE A 7 -10.31 -7.80 17.21
CA PHE A 7 -10.12 -6.37 17.53
C PHE A 7 -8.72 -6.01 18.02
N ASP A 8 -7.93 -7.00 18.43
CA ASP A 8 -6.53 -6.79 18.81
C ASP A 8 -5.56 -7.15 17.66
N VAL A 9 -5.99 -8.02 16.73
CA VAL A 9 -5.20 -8.41 15.54
C VAL A 9 -5.19 -7.31 14.49
N ILE A 10 -6.34 -6.74 14.13
CA ILE A 10 -6.46 -5.75 13.05
C ILE A 10 -5.55 -4.51 13.29
N PRO A 11 -5.56 -3.87 14.48
CA PRO A 11 -4.65 -2.75 14.72
C PRO A 11 -3.17 -3.14 14.66
N ALA A 12 -2.82 -4.37 15.05
CA ALA A 12 -1.44 -4.86 14.96
C ALA A 12 -1.02 -5.09 13.50
N GLU A 13 -1.92 -5.58 12.65
CA GLU A 13 -1.69 -5.70 11.21
C GLU A 13 -1.54 -4.33 10.54
N HIS A 14 -2.32 -3.32 10.94
CA HIS A 14 -2.15 -1.95 10.45
C HIS A 14 -0.78 -1.34 10.77
N VAL A 15 -0.18 -1.68 11.92
CA VAL A 15 1.21 -1.29 12.23
C VAL A 15 2.19 -1.90 11.22
N ASN A 16 1.99 -3.17 10.85
CA ASN A 16 2.82 -3.83 9.84
C ASN A 16 2.61 -3.22 8.45
N VAL A 17 1.37 -2.95 8.05
CA VAL A 17 1.04 -2.30 6.77
C VAL A 17 1.69 -0.93 6.68
N ARG A 18 1.60 -0.10 7.71
CA ARG A 18 2.26 1.22 7.75
C ARG A 18 3.78 1.12 7.67
N LYS A 19 4.38 0.13 8.33
CA LYS A 19 5.81 -0.13 8.19
C LYS A 19 6.19 -0.45 6.74
N LEU A 20 5.40 -1.28 6.06
CA LEU A 20 5.64 -1.63 4.65
C LEU A 20 5.45 -0.44 3.72
N ILE A 21 4.42 0.39 3.95
CA ILE A 21 4.23 1.67 3.25
C ILE A 21 5.45 2.56 3.43
N GLY A 22 5.97 2.67 4.66
CA GLY A 22 7.19 3.42 4.95
C GLY A 22 8.41 2.89 4.18
N ILE A 23 8.53 1.55 4.04
CA ILE A 23 9.59 0.93 3.24
C ILE A 23 9.40 1.23 1.75
N VAL A 24 8.18 1.14 1.20
CA VAL A 24 7.89 1.53 -0.20
C VAL A 24 8.29 2.99 -0.46
N GLY A 25 7.91 3.90 0.45
CA GLY A 25 8.28 5.31 0.38
C GLY A 25 9.79 5.52 0.42
N ALA A 26 10.50 4.85 1.34
CA ALA A 26 11.95 4.93 1.44
C ALA A 26 12.65 4.40 0.17
N THR A 27 12.24 3.24 -0.34
CA THR A 27 12.78 2.67 -1.58
C THR A 27 12.54 3.60 -2.78
N PHE A 28 11.39 4.27 -2.83
CA PHE A 28 11.12 5.27 -3.86
C PHE A 28 12.01 6.51 -3.73
N VAL A 29 12.22 7.01 -2.51
CA VAL A 29 13.15 8.14 -2.26
C VAL A 29 14.58 7.79 -2.69
N ASP A 30 15.04 6.57 -2.41
CA ASP A 30 16.34 6.08 -2.85
C ASP A 30 16.47 6.06 -4.38
N LEU A 31 15.43 5.58 -5.08
CA LEU A 31 15.37 5.63 -6.54
C LEU A 31 15.42 7.07 -7.06
N ASP A 32 14.67 7.98 -6.44
CA ASP A 32 14.63 9.40 -6.79
C ASP A 32 15.98 10.11 -6.58
N VAL A 33 16.66 9.83 -5.47
CA VAL A 33 18.02 10.34 -5.20
C VAL A 33 19.01 9.80 -6.23
N PHE A 34 18.98 8.49 -6.51
CA PHE A 34 19.84 7.89 -7.53
C PHE A 34 19.62 8.56 -8.89
N PHE A 35 18.36 8.76 -9.27
CA PHE A 35 18.00 9.43 -10.51
C PHE A 35 18.60 10.84 -10.61
N ARG A 36 18.45 11.65 -9.55
CA ARG A 36 18.98 13.02 -9.51
C ARG A 36 20.50 13.05 -9.67
N LEU A 37 21.20 12.16 -8.96
CA LEU A 37 22.66 12.04 -9.05
C LEU A 37 23.13 11.70 -10.48
N GLN A 38 22.39 10.87 -11.21
CA GLN A 38 22.73 10.55 -12.60
C GLN A 38 22.48 11.74 -13.55
N THR A 39 21.40 12.48 -13.34
CA THR A 39 21.09 13.65 -14.18
C THR A 39 22.06 14.82 -13.95
N GLU A 40 22.53 15.04 -12.72
CA GLU A 40 23.44 16.13 -12.37
C GLU A 40 24.87 15.89 -12.87
N ARG A 41 25.28 14.62 -12.98
CA ARG A 41 26.62 14.24 -13.45
C ARG A 41 26.75 14.16 -14.97
N PHE A 42 25.67 14.39 -15.74
CA PHE A 42 25.64 14.28 -17.21
C PHE A 42 26.15 12.94 -17.80
N GLU A 43 26.29 11.89 -16.98
CA GLU A 43 26.86 10.59 -17.39
C GLU A 43 25.85 9.46 -17.17
N LEU A 44 24.93 9.29 -18.13
CA LEU A 44 24.18 8.04 -18.27
C LEU A 44 25.09 6.97 -18.90
N SER A 45 26.01 6.45 -18.10
CA SER A 45 26.79 5.26 -18.45
C SER A 45 25.95 3.98 -18.34
N GLN A 46 26.41 2.88 -18.94
CA GLN A 46 25.74 1.58 -18.76
C GLN A 46 25.66 1.15 -17.28
N VAL A 47 26.66 1.51 -16.47
CA VAL A 47 26.68 1.21 -15.03
C VAL A 47 25.57 1.96 -14.29
N SER A 48 25.25 3.20 -14.69
CA SER A 48 24.18 3.96 -14.07
C SER A 48 22.78 3.52 -14.52
N LEU A 49 22.63 3.07 -15.76
CA LEU A 49 21.39 2.45 -16.23
C LEU A 49 21.11 1.13 -15.52
N GLN A 50 22.14 0.31 -15.27
CA GLN A 50 21.99 -0.91 -14.48
C GLN A 50 21.58 -0.59 -13.03
N GLY A 51 22.20 0.41 -12.39
CA GLY A 51 21.82 0.80 -11.03
C GLY A 51 20.37 1.28 -10.90
N LEU A 52 19.84 1.97 -11.92
CA LEU A 52 18.41 2.33 -11.98
C LEU A 52 17.51 1.10 -12.14
N ALA A 53 17.90 0.15 -13.00
CA ALA A 53 17.17 -1.10 -13.17
C ALA A 53 17.13 -1.92 -11.86
N ASP A 54 18.23 -1.96 -11.13
CA ASP A 54 18.33 -2.63 -9.84
C ASP A 54 17.41 -1.97 -8.80
N LYS A 55 17.40 -0.63 -8.73
CA LYS A 55 16.52 0.12 -7.83
C LYS A 55 15.03 -0.04 -8.16
N CYS A 56 14.67 -0.13 -9.44
CA CYS A 56 13.29 -0.43 -9.82
C CYS A 56 12.88 -1.87 -9.55
N SER A 57 13.82 -2.82 -9.65
CA SER A 57 13.58 -4.21 -9.24
C SER A 57 13.40 -4.31 -7.71
N GLU A 58 14.15 -3.51 -6.94
CA GLU A 58 13.96 -3.38 -5.48
C GLU A 58 12.57 -2.81 -5.14
N LEU A 59 12.14 -1.78 -5.86
CA LEU A 59 10.81 -1.20 -5.72
C LEU A 59 9.71 -2.21 -6.06
N ASP A 60 9.82 -2.92 -7.20
CA ASP A 60 8.89 -3.98 -7.60
C ASP A 60 8.70 -5.02 -6.49
N ARG A 61 9.81 -5.59 -6.00
CA ARG A 61 9.78 -6.57 -4.91
C ARG A 61 9.14 -6.00 -3.63
N THR A 62 9.43 -4.74 -3.31
CA THR A 62 8.87 -4.10 -2.12
C THR A 62 7.35 -3.94 -2.24
N VAL A 63 6.87 -3.49 -3.39
CA VAL A 63 5.44 -3.34 -3.67
C VAL A 63 4.73 -4.70 -3.72
N GLN A 64 5.36 -5.72 -4.28
CA GLN A 64 4.83 -7.10 -4.25
C GLN A 64 4.70 -7.65 -2.83
N ASN A 65 5.67 -7.37 -1.95
CA ASN A 65 5.58 -7.77 -0.55
C ASN A 65 4.43 -7.05 0.16
N LEU A 66 4.29 -5.73 -0.03
CA LEU A 66 3.14 -4.97 0.47
C LEU A 66 1.82 -5.58 -0.03
N TRP A 67 1.77 -5.98 -1.29
CA TRP A 67 0.59 -6.56 -1.88
C TRP A 67 0.18 -7.90 -1.26
N GLN A 68 1.14 -8.79 -1.06
CA GLN A 68 0.90 -10.07 -0.41
C GLN A 68 0.38 -9.90 1.02
N ASP A 69 0.88 -8.90 1.75
CA ASP A 69 0.47 -8.63 3.12
C ASP A 69 -0.93 -8.02 3.19
N LEU A 70 -1.24 -7.08 2.29
CA LEU A 70 -2.59 -6.52 2.17
C LEU A 70 -3.62 -7.59 1.80
N LYS A 71 -3.31 -8.50 0.87
CA LYS A 71 -4.23 -9.60 0.53
C LYS A 71 -4.58 -10.46 1.75
N ARG A 72 -3.58 -10.84 2.53
CA ARG A 72 -3.82 -11.66 3.73
C ARG A 72 -4.65 -10.89 4.77
N HIS A 73 -4.41 -9.59 4.92
CA HIS A 73 -5.19 -8.72 5.79
C HIS A 73 -6.66 -8.63 5.32
N PHE A 74 -6.90 -8.37 4.04
CA PHE A 74 -8.25 -8.31 3.48
C PHE A 74 -8.99 -9.64 3.61
N GLU A 75 -8.32 -10.75 3.32
CA GLU A 75 -8.88 -12.10 3.50
C GLU A 75 -9.31 -12.34 4.95
N TYR A 76 -8.46 -11.94 5.91
CA TYR A 76 -8.78 -12.07 7.33
C TYR A 76 -10.02 -11.26 7.71
N GLU A 77 -10.07 -9.99 7.33
CA GLU A 77 -11.20 -9.11 7.67
C GLU A 77 -12.50 -9.57 7.01
N GLU A 78 -12.45 -9.96 5.74
CA GLU A 78 -13.61 -10.44 5.01
C GLU A 78 -14.15 -11.78 5.51
N GLU A 79 -13.32 -12.58 6.18
CA GLU A 79 -13.73 -13.81 6.85
C GLU A 79 -14.34 -13.54 8.24
N HIS A 80 -13.76 -12.61 9.01
CA HIS A 80 -14.05 -12.50 10.45
C HIS A 80 -14.95 -11.32 10.84
N LEU A 81 -14.92 -10.21 10.10
CA LEU A 81 -15.74 -9.03 10.41
C LEU A 81 -17.22 -9.10 9.99
N PRO A 82 -17.66 -9.88 8.97
CA PRO A 82 -19.05 -9.82 8.52
C PRO A 82 -20.13 -10.05 9.59
N PRO A 83 -19.98 -11.00 10.54
CA PRO A 83 -20.97 -11.21 11.60
C PRO A 83 -21.18 -9.97 12.48
N ILE A 84 -20.17 -9.12 12.60
CA ILE A 84 -20.16 -7.95 13.48
C ILE A 84 -20.61 -6.69 12.71
N LEU A 85 -20.11 -6.52 11.48
CA LEU A 85 -20.39 -5.36 10.64
C LEU A 85 -21.79 -5.40 10.00
N GLY A 86 -22.33 -6.60 9.81
CA GLY A 86 -23.52 -6.81 9.02
C GLY A 86 -23.28 -6.55 7.52
N LYS A 87 -24.30 -6.81 6.71
CA LYS A 87 -24.19 -6.87 5.25
C LYS A 87 -23.71 -5.57 4.60
N THR A 88 -24.24 -4.43 5.04
CA THR A 88 -23.98 -3.13 4.39
C THR A 88 -22.53 -2.70 4.56
N LEU A 89 -22.01 -2.74 5.78
CA LEU A 89 -20.62 -2.36 6.06
C LEU A 89 -19.62 -3.37 5.48
N THR A 90 -19.96 -4.67 5.50
CA THR A 90 -19.14 -5.70 4.82
C THR A 90 -19.01 -5.43 3.33
N GLN A 91 -20.10 -5.02 2.66
CA GLN A 91 -20.04 -4.69 1.24
C GLN A 91 -19.20 -3.44 0.97
N ALA A 92 -19.29 -2.42 1.84
CA ALA A 92 -18.47 -1.23 1.73
C ALA A 92 -16.98 -1.55 1.89
N LEU A 93 -16.63 -2.39 2.87
CA LEU A 93 -15.27 -2.87 3.11
C LEU A 93 -14.68 -3.57 1.87
N LYS A 94 -15.40 -4.55 1.31
CA LYS A 94 -15.01 -5.24 0.07
C LYS A 94 -14.77 -4.28 -1.11
N LEU A 95 -15.61 -3.26 -1.26
CA LEU A 95 -15.45 -2.26 -2.31
C LEU A 95 -14.18 -1.40 -2.12
N GLU A 96 -13.82 -1.08 -0.88
CA GLU A 96 -12.55 -0.41 -0.58
C GLU A 96 -11.36 -1.31 -0.90
N HIS A 97 -11.41 -2.59 -0.50
CA HIS A 97 -10.39 -3.60 -0.85
C HIS A 97 -10.21 -3.67 -2.36
N GLU A 98 -11.27 -3.93 -3.13
CA GLU A 98 -11.27 -3.95 -4.61
C GLU A 98 -10.69 -2.65 -5.23
N GLY A 99 -10.90 -1.51 -4.57
CA GLY A 99 -10.32 -0.23 -4.96
C GLY A 99 -8.79 -0.22 -4.79
N ILE A 100 -8.29 -0.71 -3.65
CA ILE A 100 -6.86 -0.86 -3.38
C ILE A 100 -6.23 -1.91 -4.31
N GLU A 101 -6.89 -3.04 -4.53
CA GLU A 101 -6.41 -4.12 -5.39
C GLU A 101 -6.12 -3.60 -6.81
N ARG A 102 -7.10 -2.90 -7.41
CA ARG A 102 -6.95 -2.31 -8.75
C ARG A 102 -5.82 -1.28 -8.81
N MET A 103 -5.63 -0.49 -7.76
CA MET A 103 -4.55 0.48 -7.70
C MET A 103 -3.19 -0.22 -7.59
N MET A 104 -3.09 -1.30 -6.82
CA MET A 104 -1.89 -2.11 -6.70
C MET A 104 -1.52 -2.77 -8.03
N GLU A 105 -2.49 -3.37 -8.73
CA GLU A 105 -2.28 -3.93 -10.06
C GLU A 105 -1.75 -2.89 -11.05
N LEU A 106 -2.30 -1.68 -11.01
CA LEU A 106 -1.85 -0.58 -11.85
C LEU A 106 -0.40 -0.20 -11.52
N VAL A 107 -0.05 -0.05 -10.23
CA VAL A 107 1.33 0.26 -9.79
C VAL A 107 2.31 -0.81 -10.24
N LEU A 108 2.02 -2.09 -9.99
CA LEU A 108 2.88 -3.21 -10.40
C LEU A 108 3.06 -3.24 -11.92
N LYS A 109 1.98 -3.03 -12.67
CA LYS A 109 2.05 -2.93 -14.13
C LYS A 109 2.94 -1.77 -14.57
N THR A 110 2.78 -0.59 -13.98
CA THR A 110 3.61 0.58 -14.32
C THR A 110 5.07 0.35 -13.98
N ILE A 111 5.40 -0.28 -12.85
CA ILE A 111 6.78 -0.65 -12.52
C ILE A 111 7.34 -1.62 -13.58
N ALA A 112 6.61 -2.67 -13.95
CA ALA A 112 7.04 -3.64 -14.95
C ALA A 112 7.21 -3.04 -16.37
N GLU A 113 6.37 -2.08 -16.73
CA GLU A 113 6.46 -1.35 -18.01
C GLU A 113 7.56 -0.27 -18.00
N THR A 114 8.04 0.10 -16.82
CA THR A 114 9.14 1.07 -16.66
C THR A 114 10.48 0.40 -16.98
N LYS A 115 10.80 0.32 -18.27
CA LYS A 115 12.15 0.02 -18.74
C LYS A 115 12.92 1.32 -18.90
N PHE A 116 14.04 1.47 -18.19
CA PHE A 116 14.96 2.62 -18.35
C PHE A 116 16.00 2.40 -19.45
N VAL A 117 16.27 1.13 -19.79
CA VAL A 117 17.14 0.77 -20.91
C VAL A 117 16.55 1.36 -22.20
N ASP A 118 17.40 2.02 -22.98
CA ASP A 118 17.08 2.71 -24.25
C ASP A 118 16.12 3.91 -24.14
N SER A 119 15.78 4.36 -22.93
CA SER A 119 14.97 5.58 -22.75
C SER A 119 15.82 6.85 -22.81
N THR A 120 15.29 7.88 -23.44
CA THR A 120 15.84 9.23 -23.34
C THR A 120 15.69 9.77 -21.91
N GLN A 121 16.53 10.71 -21.51
CA GLN A 121 16.43 11.36 -20.20
C GLN A 121 15.03 11.95 -19.93
N SER A 122 14.39 12.51 -20.97
CA SER A 122 13.02 13.05 -20.87
C SER A 122 11.98 11.96 -20.60
N GLU A 123 12.06 10.82 -21.31
CA GLU A 123 11.18 9.68 -21.08
C GLU A 123 11.39 9.05 -19.71
N MET A 124 12.63 8.97 -19.26
CA MET A 124 12.96 8.47 -17.92
C MET A 124 12.36 9.36 -16.82
N LEU A 125 12.45 10.69 -16.99
CA LEU A 125 11.82 11.66 -16.09
C LEU A 125 10.29 11.53 -16.08
N ALA A 126 9.68 11.39 -17.26
CA ALA A 126 8.23 11.20 -17.37
C ALA A 126 7.77 9.92 -16.66
N LYS A 127 8.45 8.79 -16.91
CA LYS A 127 8.17 7.50 -16.25
C LYS A 127 8.32 7.59 -14.73
N LYS A 128 9.38 8.24 -14.24
CA LYS A 128 9.61 8.49 -12.81
C LYS A 128 8.46 9.28 -12.19
N THR A 129 8.02 10.37 -12.82
CA THR A 129 6.91 11.20 -12.32
C THR A 129 5.62 10.39 -12.22
N VAL A 130 5.33 9.57 -13.23
CA VAL A 130 4.16 8.67 -13.20
C VAL A 130 4.25 7.67 -12.04
N LEU A 131 5.41 7.02 -11.86
CA LEU A 131 5.64 6.12 -10.74
C LEU A 131 5.46 6.82 -9.39
N GLN A 132 6.00 8.02 -9.23
CA GLN A 132 5.87 8.82 -8.01
C GLN A 132 4.41 9.10 -7.66
N GLU A 133 3.65 9.59 -8.64
CA GLU A 133 2.25 9.93 -8.44
C GLU A 133 1.43 8.69 -8.07
N MET A 134 1.70 7.56 -8.73
CA MET A 134 0.96 6.33 -8.48
C MET A 134 1.29 5.70 -7.13
N ILE A 135 2.56 5.68 -6.74
CA ILE A 135 2.97 5.20 -5.42
C ILE A 135 2.38 6.09 -4.34
N GLY A 136 2.44 7.42 -4.49
CA GLY A 136 1.82 8.35 -3.54
C GLY A 136 0.32 8.11 -3.39
N LYS A 137 -0.41 7.95 -4.50
CA LYS A 137 -1.85 7.63 -4.46
C LYS A 137 -2.13 6.30 -3.77
N LEU A 138 -1.32 5.28 -4.02
CA LEU A 138 -1.46 3.97 -3.37
C LEU A 138 -1.25 4.10 -1.87
N THR A 139 -0.17 4.76 -1.44
CA THR A 139 0.13 4.94 -0.01
C THR A 139 -0.98 5.72 0.69
N ASP A 140 -1.45 6.82 0.09
CA ASP A 140 -2.54 7.63 0.65
C ASP A 140 -3.83 6.80 0.78
N LYS A 141 -4.16 5.98 -0.22
CA LYS A 141 -5.36 5.15 -0.21
C LYS A 141 -5.29 4.08 0.88
N VAL A 142 -4.16 3.40 1.04
CA VAL A 142 -3.99 2.36 2.07
C VAL A 142 -3.99 2.98 3.47
N GLU A 143 -3.35 4.13 3.66
CA GLU A 143 -3.36 4.84 4.96
C GLU A 143 -4.75 5.35 5.34
N ALA A 144 -5.51 5.88 4.38
CA ALA A 144 -6.88 6.31 4.61
C ALA A 144 -7.78 5.14 5.03
N HIS A 145 -7.67 4.01 4.32
CA HIS A 145 -8.39 2.78 4.63
C HIS A 145 -8.07 2.27 6.05
N ALA A 146 -6.80 2.10 6.40
CA ALA A 146 -6.40 1.65 7.74
C ALA A 146 -6.91 2.59 8.85
N LYS A 147 -6.91 3.90 8.60
CA LYS A 147 -7.43 4.88 9.56
C LYS A 147 -8.95 4.74 9.77
N ASP A 148 -9.71 4.55 8.69
CA ASP A 148 -11.16 4.39 8.78
C ASP A 148 -11.53 3.10 9.51
N GLU A 149 -10.77 2.02 9.29
CA GLU A 149 -10.92 0.75 10.00
C GLU A 149 -10.58 0.84 11.48
N GLU A 150 -9.51 1.53 11.87
CA GLU A 150 -9.19 1.75 13.28
C GLU A 150 -10.32 2.47 14.01
N VAL A 151 -10.95 3.45 13.37
CA VAL A 151 -12.12 4.13 13.93
C VAL A 151 -13.29 3.16 14.07
N LEU A 152 -13.56 2.37 13.04
CA LEU A 152 -14.64 1.38 13.03
C LEU A 152 -14.44 0.33 14.14
N VAL A 153 -13.26 -0.29 14.21
CA VAL A 153 -12.86 -1.27 15.23
C VAL A 153 -13.00 -0.70 16.63
N LYS A 154 -12.54 0.54 16.84
CA LYS A 154 -12.65 1.21 18.15
C LYS A 154 -14.11 1.42 18.57
N LEU A 155 -14.98 1.84 17.64
CA LEU A 155 -16.41 2.05 17.92
C LEU A 155 -17.11 0.73 18.23
N ILE A 156 -16.80 -0.34 17.50
CA ILE A 156 -17.34 -1.67 17.72
C ILE A 156 -16.90 -2.21 19.09
N LYS A 157 -15.60 -2.10 19.41
CA LYS A 157 -15.06 -2.52 20.71
C LYS A 157 -15.77 -1.81 21.86
N LEU A 158 -15.95 -0.49 21.76
CA LEU A 158 -16.70 0.29 22.76
C LEU A 158 -18.14 -0.22 22.93
N ALA A 159 -18.81 -0.58 21.84
CA ALA A 159 -20.18 -1.08 21.86
C ALA A 159 -20.31 -2.47 22.49
N ILE A 160 -19.35 -3.36 22.21
CA ILE A 160 -19.31 -4.71 22.79
C ILE A 160 -18.98 -4.66 24.29
N GLU A 161 -18.10 -3.75 24.71
CA GLU A 161 -17.68 -3.61 26.11
C GLU A 161 -18.73 -2.88 26.99
N ASN A 162 -19.70 -2.17 26.38
CA ASN A 162 -20.71 -1.38 27.11
C ASN A 162 -22.13 -1.60 26.56
N PRO A 163 -22.62 -2.85 26.46
CA PRO A 163 -23.89 -3.16 25.81
C PRO A 163 -25.09 -2.45 26.46
N GLU A 164 -25.04 -2.23 27.78
CA GLU A 164 -26.11 -1.58 28.56
C GLU A 164 -26.30 -0.08 28.25
N LYS A 165 -25.31 0.59 27.65
CA LYS A 165 -25.36 2.03 27.34
C LYS A 165 -25.94 2.35 25.96
N ILE A 166 -26.16 1.32 25.13
CA ILE A 166 -26.62 1.47 23.74
C ILE A 166 -28.14 1.24 23.62
N THR A 167 -28.72 0.49 24.56
CA THR A 167 -30.14 0.12 24.56
C THR A 167 -31.05 1.05 25.38
N SER A 168 -30.51 2.12 25.95
CA SER A 168 -31.25 3.14 26.73
C SER A 168 -31.61 4.37 25.89
#